data_AF-A0A3M2V2K8-F1
#
_entry.id   AF-A0A3M2V2K8-F1
#
_cell.length_a   1.000
_cell.length_b   1.000
_cell.length_c   1.000
_cell.angle_alpha   90.00
_cell.angle_beta   90.00
_cell.angle_gamma   90.00
#
_symmetry.space_group_name_H-M   'P 1'
#
loop_
_entity.id
_entity.type
_entity.pdbx_description
1 polymer ?
#
loop_
_entity_poly.entity_id
_entity_poly.type
_entity_poly.pdbx_seq_one_letter_code
_entity_poly.pdbx_strand_id
1 'polypeptide(L)'
;FTNLLLADEINRAPAKTQAALLEAMQERQVTLEGRALPIPQPFMVLATQNPIEQEGTYPLPEAELDRFMLKLRMDYPEAQEELDMVRQVTRSSRADMLDVRPLRVIMQAREVQVLQRIASELPIDEHVLDYAVRLARSTRTWPGL
;
A
#
# COMPACT_ATOMS: atom_id res chain seq x y z
N PHE A 1 2.91 3.31 -17.24
CA PHE A 1 2.84 3.42 -15.77
C PHE A 1 1.51 2.86 -15.28
N THR A 2 1.46 2.42 -14.02
CA THR A 2 0.28 1.80 -13.38
C THR A 2 -0.31 2.74 -12.32
N ASN A 3 -1.58 2.55 -11.95
CA ASN A 3 -2.21 3.22 -10.81
C ASN A 3 -2.03 2.45 -9.49
N LEU A 4 -1.93 1.12 -9.57
CA LEU A 4 -1.69 0.24 -8.43
C LEU A 4 -0.45 -0.59 -8.71
N LEU A 5 0.52 -0.56 -7.80
CA LEU A 5 1.74 -1.33 -7.87
C LEU A 5 1.82 -2.25 -6.65
N LEU A 6 1.87 -3.56 -6.87
CA LEU A 6 2.18 -4.54 -5.84
C LEU A 6 3.67 -4.89 -5.93
N ALA A 7 4.45 -4.45 -4.94
CA ALA A 7 5.85 -4.79 -4.76
C ALA A 7 5.96 -5.96 -3.79
N ASP A 8 5.94 -7.18 -4.34
CA ASP A 8 6.03 -8.39 -3.54
C ASP A 8 7.46 -8.60 -3.01
N GLU A 9 7.57 -8.97 -1.74
CA GLU A 9 8.81 -9.19 -1.01
C GLU A 9 9.84 -8.06 -1.21
N ILE A 10 9.42 -6.81 -0.94
CA ILE A 10 10.26 -5.62 -1.16
C ILE A 10 11.62 -5.73 -0.45
N ASN A 11 11.69 -6.47 0.66
CA ASN A 11 12.90 -6.73 1.42
C ASN A 11 13.89 -7.68 0.70
N ARG A 12 13.55 -8.31 -0.42
CA ARG A 12 14.49 -9.10 -1.24
C ARG A 12 15.12 -8.29 -2.37
N ALA A 13 14.53 -7.15 -2.71
CA ALA A 13 15.08 -6.27 -3.73
C ALA A 13 16.38 -5.61 -3.23
N PRO A 14 17.38 -5.38 -4.09
CA PRO A 14 18.57 -4.62 -3.71
C PRO A 14 18.19 -3.21 -3.23
N ALA A 15 18.98 -2.64 -2.31
CA ALA A 15 18.74 -1.29 -1.76
C ALA A 15 18.55 -0.21 -2.84
N LYS A 16 19.23 -0.32 -3.99
CA LYS A 16 19.05 0.60 -5.12
C LYS A 16 17.64 0.54 -5.72
N THR A 17 17.06 -0.65 -5.80
CA THR A 17 15.69 -0.87 -6.31
C THR A 17 14.66 -0.40 -5.30
N GLN A 18 14.89 -0.64 -4.01
CA GLN A 18 14.06 -0.10 -2.93
C GLN A 18 14.04 1.43 -2.96
N ALA A 19 15.21 2.06 -3.02
CA ALA A 19 15.34 3.51 -3.11
C ALA A 19 14.62 4.10 -4.34
N ALA A 20 14.74 3.47 -5.50
CA ALA A 20 14.05 3.92 -6.71
C ALA A 20 12.52 3.86 -6.58
N LEU A 21 11.98 2.84 -5.91
CA LEU A 21 10.55 2.74 -5.62
C LEU A 21 10.10 3.83 -4.65
N LEU A 22 10.87 4.07 -3.59
CA LEU A 22 10.58 5.12 -2.60
C LEU A 22 10.67 6.53 -3.21
N GLU A 23 11.62 6.76 -4.12
CA GLU A 23 11.70 7.99 -4.90
C GLU A 23 10.44 8.17 -5.76
N ALA A 24 10.01 7.13 -6.47
CA ALA A 24 8.77 7.15 -7.25
C ALA A 24 7.53 7.43 -6.38
N MET A 25 7.48 6.89 -5.17
CA MET A 25 6.39 7.16 -4.20
C MET A 25 6.39 8.62 -3.74
N GLN A 26 7.56 9.18 -3.44
CA GLN A 26 7.69 10.52 -2.88
C GLN A 26 7.55 11.61 -3.94
N GLU A 27 8.29 11.49 -5.03
CA GLU A 27 8.40 12.52 -6.07
C GLU A 27 7.30 12.39 -7.14
N ARG A 28 6.57 11.27 -7.16
CA ARG A 28 5.51 10.98 -8.14
C ARG A 28 5.99 11.10 -9.59
N GLN A 29 7.27 10.83 -9.83
CA GLN A 29 7.93 10.81 -11.12
C GLN A 29 9.04 9.77 -11.12
N VAL A 30 9.50 9.38 -12.31
CA VAL A 30 10.70 8.57 -12.48
C VAL A 30 11.66 9.27 -13.43
N THR A 31 12.97 9.12 -13.18
CA THR A 31 13.99 9.66 -14.07
C THR A 31 14.48 8.57 -15.02
N LEU A 32 14.34 8.79 -16.33
CA LEU A 32 14.82 7.91 -17.38
C LEU A 32 15.73 8.70 -18.32
N GLU A 33 17.01 8.29 -18.42
CA GLU A 33 18.02 8.96 -19.26
C GLU A 33 18.12 10.48 -19.01
N GLY A 34 18.04 10.90 -17.74
CA GLY A 34 18.09 12.31 -17.34
C GLY A 34 16.80 13.09 -17.60
N ARG A 35 15.71 12.43 -18.06
CA ARG A 35 14.39 13.03 -18.23
C ARG A 35 13.44 12.57 -17.13
N ALA A 36 12.84 13.53 -16.44
CA ALA A 36 11.77 13.25 -15.48
C ALA A 36 10.47 12.92 -16.22
N LEU A 37 9.86 11.79 -15.89
CA LEU A 37 8.58 11.32 -16.44
C LEU A 37 7.57 11.23 -15.29
N PRO A 38 6.45 11.96 -15.36
CA PRO A 38 5.46 11.97 -14.28
C PRO A 38 4.72 10.63 -14.20
N ILE A 39 4.45 10.18 -12.98
CA ILE A 39 3.63 9.00 -12.72
C ILE A 39 2.14 9.39 -12.76
N PRO A 40 1.31 8.74 -13.60
CA PRO A 40 -0.13 8.95 -13.64
C PRO A 40 -0.78 8.74 -12.28
N GLN A 41 -1.73 9.62 -11.96
CA GLN A 41 -2.45 9.58 -10.70
C GLN A 41 -3.84 8.92 -10.89
N PRO A 42 -4.43 8.29 -9.86
CA PRO A 42 -3.83 8.04 -8.55
C PRO A 42 -2.72 6.98 -8.65
N PHE A 43 -1.74 7.06 -7.77
CA PHE A 43 -0.66 6.07 -7.68
C PHE A 43 -0.60 5.53 -6.25
N MET A 44 -0.76 4.21 -6.09
CA MET A 44 -0.70 3.52 -4.82
C MET A 44 0.25 2.34 -4.91
N VAL A 45 1.14 2.24 -3.92
CA VAL A 45 2.05 1.11 -3.75
C VAL A 45 1.56 0.25 -2.60
N LEU A 46 1.39 -1.04 -2.87
CA LEU A 46 1.23 -2.09 -1.87
C LEU A 46 2.56 -2.84 -1.85
N ALA A 47 3.18 -2.97 -0.68
CA ALA A 47 4.42 -3.73 -0.55
C ALA A 47 4.26 -4.81 0.51
N THR A 48 4.75 -6.01 0.23
CA THR A 48 4.78 -7.11 1.19
C THR A 48 6.21 -7.30 1.70
N GLN A 49 6.34 -7.76 2.95
CA GLN A 49 7.61 -8.13 3.54
C GLN A 49 7.47 -9.53 4.13
N ASN A 50 8.36 -10.44 3.76
CA ASN A 50 8.41 -11.76 4.35
C ASN A 50 9.22 -11.70 5.66
N PRO A 51 8.63 -11.97 6.84
CA PRO A 51 9.30 -11.77 8.13
C PRO A 51 10.22 -12.93 8.55
N ILE A 52 10.18 -14.08 7.86
CA ILE A 52 10.79 -15.33 8.36
C ILE A 52 12.16 -15.61 7.71
N GLU A 53 12.37 -15.22 6.45
CA GLU A 53 13.59 -15.50 5.71
C GLU A 53 14.60 -14.35 5.85
N GLN A 54 15.78 -14.61 6.44
CA GLN A 54 16.84 -13.61 6.58
C GLN A 54 17.93 -13.70 5.51
N GLU A 55 18.06 -14.84 4.84
CA GLU A 55 19.13 -15.05 3.85
C GLU A 55 18.82 -14.29 2.56
N GLY A 56 19.70 -13.36 2.17
CA GLY A 56 19.52 -12.55 0.97
C GLY A 56 18.45 -11.46 1.08
N THR A 57 18.15 -10.98 2.30
CA THR A 57 17.23 -9.86 2.51
C THR A 57 17.95 -8.56 2.89
N TYR A 58 17.39 -7.45 2.42
CA TYR A 58 17.74 -6.07 2.73
C TYR A 58 16.55 -5.47 3.47
N PRO A 59 16.52 -5.47 4.81
CA PRO A 59 15.43 -4.91 5.57
C PRO A 59 15.33 -3.40 5.29
N LEU A 60 14.10 -2.90 5.13
CA LEU A 60 13.88 -1.48 4.98
C LEU A 60 14.17 -0.78 6.32
N PRO A 61 15.08 0.22 6.35
CA PRO A 61 15.26 1.09 7.51
C PRO A 61 13.94 1.72 7.94
N GLU A 62 13.82 2.06 9.23
CA GLU A 62 12.62 2.68 9.79
C GLU A 62 12.24 3.98 9.06
N ALA A 63 13.24 4.79 8.68
CA ALA A 63 13.04 6.00 7.89
C ALA A 63 12.45 5.75 6.50
N GLU A 64 12.62 4.56 5.94
CA GLU A 64 11.99 4.15 4.67
C GLU A 64 10.57 3.65 4.89
N LEU A 65 10.34 2.91 5.97
CA LEU A 65 9.01 2.44 6.37
C LEU A 65 8.06 3.60 6.71
N ASP A 66 8.57 4.72 7.22
CA ASP A 66 7.79 5.93 7.52
C ASP A 66 7.12 6.55 6.27
N ARG A 67 7.58 6.18 5.06
CA ARG A 67 6.94 6.61 3.80
C ARG A 67 5.67 5.83 3.47
N PHE A 68 5.38 4.74 4.19
CA PHE A 68 4.14 3.99 4.03
C PHE A 68 3.09 4.50 5.02
N MET A 69 1.93 4.88 4.50
CA MET A 69 0.82 5.39 5.30
C MET A 69 0.30 4.37 6.32
N LEU A 70 0.31 3.08 5.96
CA LEU A 70 -0.22 1.99 6.77
C LEU A 70 0.70 0.77 6.70
N LYS A 71 0.87 0.10 7.85
CA LYS A 71 1.47 -1.23 7.94
C LYS A 71 0.41 -2.22 8.42
N LEU A 72 0.05 -3.17 7.55
CA LEU A 72 -0.89 -4.23 7.88
C LEU A 72 -0.10 -5.48 8.30
N ARG A 73 -0.49 -6.09 9.42
CA ARG A 73 -0.02 -7.41 9.83
C ARG A 73 -1.07 -8.43 9.40
N MET A 74 -0.67 -9.34 8.53
CA MET A 74 -1.55 -10.40 8.04
C MET A 74 -1.23 -11.68 8.80
N ASP A 75 -2.21 -12.17 9.55
CA ASP A 75 -2.16 -13.49 10.19
C ASP A 75 -2.94 -14.50 9.35
N TYR A 76 -2.84 -15.78 9.70
CA TYR A 76 -3.62 -16.82 9.05
C TYR A 76 -5.12 -16.66 9.37
N PRO A 77 -6.00 -16.94 8.40
CA PRO A 77 -7.45 -16.95 8.62
C PRO A 77 -7.84 -18.02 9.63
N GLU A 78 -9.03 -17.91 10.20
CA GLU A 78 -9.57 -18.98 11.06
C GLU A 78 -9.86 -20.24 10.25
N ALA A 79 -9.87 -21.41 10.91
CA ALA A 79 -10.04 -22.70 10.24
C ALA A 79 -11.31 -22.79 9.37
N GLN A 80 -12.40 -22.12 9.79
CA GLN A 80 -13.64 -22.11 9.02
C GLN A 80 -13.52 -21.24 7.76
N GLU A 81 -12.87 -20.08 7.86
CA GLU A 81 -12.59 -19.19 6.73
C GLU A 81 -11.66 -19.87 5.72
N GLU A 82 -10.64 -20.59 6.20
CA GLU A 82 -9.73 -21.35 5.35
C GLU A 82 -10.45 -22.46 4.58
N LEU A 83 -11.35 -23.20 5.25
CA LEU A 83 -12.21 -24.20 4.60
C LEU A 83 -13.09 -23.57 3.52
N ASP A 84 -13.65 -22.39 3.77
CA ASP A 84 -14.53 -21.71 2.82
C ASP A 84 -13.76 -21.16 1.61
N MET A 85 -12.54 -20.64 1.82
CA MET A 85 -11.64 -20.28 0.73
C MET A 85 -11.29 -21.48 -0.15
N VAL A 86 -10.89 -22.62 0.44
CA VAL A 86 -10.55 -23.84 -0.31
C VAL A 86 -11.76 -24.33 -1.11
N ARG A 87 -12.96 -24.33 -0.51
CA ARG A 87 -14.21 -24.68 -1.20
C ARG A 87 -14.46 -23.75 -2.39
N GLN A 88 -14.28 -22.44 -2.23
CA GLN A 88 -14.49 -21.46 -3.28
C GLN A 88 -13.51 -21.65 -4.45
N VAL A 89 -12.22 -21.84 -4.15
CA VAL A 89 -11.17 -22.07 -5.17
C VAL A 89 -11.41 -23.41 -5.89
N THR A 90 -11.83 -24.45 -5.17
CA THR A 90 -12.05 -25.79 -5.76
C THR A 90 -13.32 -25.86 -6.62
N ARG A 91 -14.38 -25.13 -6.25
CA ARG A 91 -15.62 -25.04 -7.04
C ARG A 91 -15.46 -24.19 -8.29
N SER A 92 -14.55 -23.24 -8.26
CA SER A 92 -14.24 -22.39 -9.40
C SER A 92 -13.27 -23.12 -10.32
N SER A 93 -13.77 -23.87 -11.29
CA SER A 93 -12.94 -24.45 -12.35
C SER A 93 -12.01 -23.37 -12.92
N ARG A 94 -10.71 -23.70 -13.04
CA ARG A 94 -9.54 -22.84 -13.35
C ARG A 94 -9.68 -21.79 -14.48
N ALA A 95 -10.77 -21.76 -15.24
CA ALA A 95 -11.03 -20.79 -16.30
C ALA A 95 -11.85 -19.56 -15.85
N ASP A 96 -12.68 -19.67 -14.79
CA ASP A 96 -13.66 -18.61 -14.45
C ASP A 96 -13.15 -17.59 -13.41
N MET A 97 -12.17 -17.93 -12.57
CA MET A 97 -11.66 -16.99 -11.53
C MET A 97 -10.89 -15.79 -12.11
N LEU A 98 -10.35 -15.93 -13.32
CA LEU A 98 -9.67 -14.87 -14.07
C LEU A 98 -10.56 -14.27 -15.15
N ASP A 99 -11.81 -14.71 -15.27
CA ASP A 99 -12.72 -14.12 -16.24
C ASP A 99 -13.25 -12.78 -15.71
N VAL A 100 -12.43 -11.75 -15.90
CA VAL A 100 -12.73 -10.35 -15.55
C VAL A 100 -13.88 -9.78 -16.41
N ARG A 101 -14.42 -10.56 -17.37
CA ARG A 101 -15.40 -10.10 -18.36
C ARG A 101 -16.78 -9.66 -17.82
N PRO A 102 -17.17 -9.85 -16.54
CA PRO A 102 -18.35 -9.18 -16.01
C PRO A 102 -18.04 -8.09 -14.96
N LEU A 103 -16.79 -7.64 -14.77
CA LEU A 103 -16.55 -6.52 -13.87
C LEU A 103 -17.07 -5.22 -14.51
N ARG A 104 -18.26 -4.80 -14.08
CA ARG A 104 -18.80 -3.48 -14.41
C ARG A 104 -17.88 -2.41 -13.83
N VAL A 105 -17.28 -1.60 -14.69
CA VAL A 105 -16.54 -0.42 -14.27
C VAL A 105 -17.51 0.56 -13.62
N ILE A 106 -17.33 0.79 -12.32
CA ILE A 106 -18.16 1.73 -11.53
C ILE A 106 -17.53 3.13 -11.45
N MET A 107 -16.22 3.24 -11.69
CA MET A 107 -15.45 4.48 -11.53
C MET A 107 -14.16 4.44 -12.36
N GLN A 108 -13.69 5.60 -12.78
CA GLN A 108 -12.47 5.84 -13.52
C GLN A 108 -11.45 6.56 -12.62
N ALA A 109 -10.16 6.44 -12.95
CA ALA A 109 -9.06 7.04 -12.20
C ALA A 109 -9.24 8.54 -11.89
N ARG A 110 -9.77 9.33 -12.84
CA ARG A 110 -10.02 10.76 -12.62
C ARG A 110 -11.05 11.03 -11.51
N GLU A 111 -12.04 10.15 -11.36
CA GLU A 111 -13.10 10.30 -10.36
C GLU A 111 -12.54 10.02 -8.96
N VAL A 112 -11.60 9.09 -8.84
CA VAL A 112 -10.84 8.87 -7.59
C VAL A 112 -10.09 10.13 -7.17
N GLN A 113 -9.45 10.84 -8.11
CA GLN A 113 -8.76 12.09 -7.80
C GLN A 113 -9.72 13.20 -7.35
N VAL A 114 -10.92 13.25 -7.92
CA VAL A 114 -11.97 14.18 -7.48
C VAL A 114 -12.39 13.86 -6.04
N LEU A 115 -12.58 12.58 -5.71
CA LEU A 115 -12.89 12.16 -4.35
C LEU A 115 -11.77 12.48 -3.36
N GLN A 116 -10.50 12.30 -3.74
CA GLN A 116 -9.36 12.70 -2.91
C GLN A 116 -9.37 14.20 -2.59
N ARG A 117 -9.74 15.05 -3.57
CA ARG A 117 -9.86 16.49 -3.37
C ARG A 117 -11.01 16.84 -2.42
N ILE A 118 -12.18 16.25 -2.65
CA ILE A 118 -13.35 16.44 -1.77
C ILE A 118 -13.00 16.04 -0.33
N ALA A 119 -12.34 14.89 -0.15
CA ALA A 119 -11.92 14.42 1.16
C ALA A 119 -10.96 15.39 1.86
N SER A 120 -10.06 16.06 1.11
CA SER A 120 -9.13 17.05 1.67
C SER A 120 -9.78 18.38 2.06
N GLU A 121 -10.97 18.67 1.53
CA GLU A 121 -11.73 19.90 1.79
C GLU A 121 -12.81 19.69 2.87
N LEU A 122 -12.97 18.46 3.39
CA LEU A 122 -13.93 18.18 4.44
C LEU A 122 -13.58 18.93 5.73
N PRO A 123 -14.52 19.71 6.32
CA PRO A 123 -14.28 20.35 7.60
C PRO A 123 -14.10 19.30 8.69
N ILE A 124 -13.09 19.50 9.54
CA ILE A 124 -12.81 18.65 10.70
C ILE A 124 -13.19 19.43 11.94
N ASP A 125 -13.93 18.79 12.85
CA ASP A 125 -14.28 19.37 14.15
C ASP A 125 -13.01 19.60 15.00
N GLU A 126 -12.95 20.75 15.66
CA GLU A 126 -11.79 21.16 16.47
C GLU A 126 -11.43 20.14 17.56
N HIS A 127 -12.42 19.44 18.14
CA HIS A 127 -12.15 18.42 19.15
C HIS A 127 -11.49 17.17 18.55
N VAL A 128 -11.83 16.82 17.31
CA VAL A 128 -11.20 15.70 16.59
C VAL A 128 -9.75 16.06 16.23
N LEU A 129 -9.53 17.30 15.79
CA LEU A 129 -8.19 17.81 15.48
C LEU A 129 -7.30 17.83 16.74
N ASP A 130 -7.80 18.39 17.86
CA ASP A 130 -7.11 18.39 19.14
C ASP A 130 -6.78 16.96 19.60
N TYR A 131 -7.75 16.05 19.51
CA TYR A 131 -7.55 14.66 19.90
C TYR A 131 -6.46 13.98 19.07
N ALA A 132 -6.46 14.16 17.75
CA ALA A 132 -5.45 13.60 16.86
C ALA A 132 -4.04 14.12 17.19
N VAL A 133 -3.90 15.43 17.46
CA VAL A 133 -2.62 16.03 17.86
C VAL A 133 -2.16 15.52 19.22
N ARG A 134 -3.07 15.41 20.21
CA ARG A 134 -2.73 14.85 21.52
C ARG A 134 -2.27 13.40 21.43
N LEU A 135 -2.92 12.59 20.60
CA LEU A 135 -2.51 11.21 20.35
C LEU A 135 -1.08 11.16 19.79
N ALA A 136 -0.79 11.91 18.72
CA ALA A 136 0.54 11.99 18.12
C ALA A 136 1.62 12.55 19.07
N ARG A 137 1.26 13.43 20.00
CA ARG A 137 2.20 13.91 21.02
C ARG A 137 2.47 12.87 22.09
N SER A 138 1.45 12.12 22.51
CA SER A 138 1.58 11.11 23.55
C SER A 138 2.58 10.02 23.17
N THR A 139 2.68 9.66 21.89
CA THR A 139 3.65 8.67 21.39
C THR A 139 5.11 9.14 21.52
N ARG A 140 5.38 10.46 21.58
CA ARG A 140 6.75 11.01 21.74
C ARG A 140 7.22 11.03 23.19
N THR A 141 6.30 11.09 24.13
CA THR A 141 6.58 11.14 25.57
C THR A 141 6.35 9.82 26.28
N TRP A 142 5.76 8.84 25.59
CA TRP A 142 5.53 7.51 26.14
C TRP A 142 6.89 6.81 26.34
N PRO A 143 7.24 6.41 27.57
CA PRO A 143 8.54 5.84 27.89
C PRO A 143 8.79 4.41 27.35
N GLY A 144 7.88 3.89 26.51
CA GLY A 144 7.92 2.51 26.00
C GLY A 144 7.30 1.51 26.98
N LEU A 145 7.10 0.28 26.49
CA LEU A 145 6.87 -0.94 27.28
C LEU A 145 8.19 -1.72 27.34
#